data_AF-A0A2D5GF90-F1
#
_entry.id   AF-A0A2D5GF90-F1
#
_cell.length_a   1.000
_cell.length_b   1.000
_cell.length_c   1.000
_cell.angle_alpha   90.00
_cell.angle_beta   90.00
_cell.angle_gamma   90.00
#
_symmetry.space_group_name_H-M   'P 1'
#
loop_
_entity.id
_entity.type
_entity.pdbx_description
1 polymer ?
#
loop_
_entity_poly.entity_id
_entity_poly.type
_entity_poly.pdbx_seq_one_letter_code
_entity_poly.pdbx_strand_id
1 'polypeptide(L)'
;MVLQVLASTQVFASDHQALLKATVKLDFEYIPALHYTSQGNFVASEQAMHELKRQWQQFSSVYSSSEVDPQWQHFVAAAGRMIEAADQHVLGGDLIQAHKELEGVRVTLQGLRERNGITDYFLDQLHGYHVHMDAIVQAGKGKTAAQMTLKDVRTIQKHWAQVWPRWEKIRHQVSRAQFDQAFYNFSDDRLVELKQAISEEQVALYQLKLALLNGDRGRIARAAEGLSSGFMRTYRAFGDIPYD
;
A
#
# COMPACT_ATOMS: atom_id res chain seq x y z
N MET A 1 -2.11 -38.56 27.15
CA MET A 1 -3.07 -37.85 26.28
C MET A 1 -2.43 -36.52 25.85
N VAL A 2 -1.50 -36.54 24.89
CA VAL A 2 -0.77 -35.35 24.40
C VAL A 2 -0.54 -35.53 22.89
N LEU A 3 -1.62 -35.59 22.11
CA LEU A 3 -1.51 -35.76 20.65
C LEU A 3 -2.61 -35.05 19.83
N GLN A 4 -3.39 -34.17 20.45
CA GLN A 4 -4.45 -33.41 19.76
C GLN A 4 -4.15 -31.92 19.56
N VAL A 5 -3.09 -31.36 20.17
CA VAL A 5 -2.80 -29.92 20.05
C VAL A 5 -2.00 -29.57 18.78
N LEU A 6 -1.25 -30.52 18.21
CA LEU A 6 -0.39 -30.27 17.03
C LEU A 6 -1.16 -30.24 15.70
N ALA A 7 -2.27 -30.97 15.59
CA ALA A 7 -3.05 -31.03 14.35
C ALA A 7 -3.83 -29.73 14.09
N SER A 8 -4.37 -29.10 15.14
CA SER A 8 -5.12 -27.86 15.04
C SER A 8 -4.24 -26.70 14.55
N THR A 9 -3.04 -26.54 15.11
CA THR A 9 -2.10 -25.47 14.73
C THR A 9 -1.65 -25.54 13.28
N GLN A 10 -1.60 -26.74 12.69
CA GLN A 10 -1.09 -26.95 11.35
C GLN A 10 -2.14 -26.66 10.26
N VAL A 11 -3.42 -26.93 10.54
CA VAL A 11 -4.55 -26.58 9.65
C VAL A 11 -4.78 -25.06 9.63
N PHE A 12 -4.76 -24.39 10.79
CA PHE A 12 -4.90 -22.92 10.82
C PHE A 12 -3.76 -22.20 10.10
N ALA A 13 -2.53 -22.75 10.10
CA ALA A 13 -1.40 -22.17 9.40
C ALA A 13 -1.49 -22.32 7.86
N SER A 14 -2.01 -23.45 7.35
CA SER A 14 -2.21 -23.65 5.91
C SER A 14 -3.30 -22.74 5.34
N ASP A 15 -4.39 -22.55 6.08
CA ASP A 15 -5.51 -21.71 5.65
C ASP A 15 -5.12 -20.23 5.63
N HIS A 16 -4.32 -19.79 6.61
CA HIS A 16 -3.76 -18.44 6.65
C HIS A 16 -2.81 -18.20 5.46
N GLN A 17 -1.90 -19.12 5.17
CA GLN A 17 -0.99 -18.96 4.03
C GLN A 17 -1.74 -18.93 2.69
N ALA A 18 -2.80 -19.75 2.53
CA ALA A 18 -3.64 -19.76 1.33
C ALA A 18 -4.41 -18.43 1.16
N LEU A 19 -5.01 -17.93 2.24
CA LEU A 19 -5.67 -16.63 2.28
C LEU A 19 -4.71 -15.52 1.85
N LEU A 20 -3.51 -15.48 2.42
CA LEU A 20 -2.52 -14.46 2.10
C LEU A 20 -2.04 -14.52 0.65
N LYS A 21 -1.84 -15.71 0.08
CA LYS A 21 -1.55 -15.86 -1.35
C LYS A 21 -2.70 -15.35 -2.21
N ALA A 22 -3.95 -15.55 -1.78
CA ALA A 22 -5.11 -14.98 -2.47
C ALA A 22 -5.18 -13.45 -2.32
N THR A 23 -4.77 -12.90 -1.18
CA THR A 23 -4.59 -11.45 -0.97
C THR A 23 -3.54 -10.89 -1.92
N VAL A 24 -2.37 -11.53 -2.06
CA VAL A 24 -1.34 -11.09 -3.03
C VAL A 24 -1.90 -11.05 -4.45
N LYS A 25 -2.64 -12.08 -4.87
CA LYS A 25 -3.29 -12.10 -6.21
C LYS A 25 -4.29 -10.97 -6.37
N LEU A 26 -5.08 -10.69 -5.32
CA LEU A 26 -6.01 -9.56 -5.33
C LEU A 26 -5.26 -8.21 -5.43
N ASP A 27 -4.18 -8.05 -4.68
CA ASP A 27 -3.37 -6.83 -4.71
C ASP A 27 -2.76 -6.57 -6.09
N PHE A 28 -2.40 -7.64 -6.81
CA PHE A 28 -1.87 -7.56 -8.17
C PHE A 28 -2.83 -6.85 -9.15
N GLU A 29 -4.15 -7.04 -8.98
CA GLU A 29 -5.19 -6.38 -9.78
C GLU A 29 -5.71 -5.09 -9.16
N TYR A 30 -5.69 -4.98 -7.83
CA TYR A 30 -6.14 -3.81 -7.10
C TYR A 30 -5.21 -2.60 -7.28
N ILE A 31 -3.90 -2.83 -7.26
CA ILE A 31 -2.89 -1.76 -7.36
C ILE A 31 -2.97 -1.00 -8.70
N PRO A 32 -3.10 -1.66 -9.87
CA PRO A 32 -3.37 -0.98 -11.14
C PRO A 32 -4.61 -0.08 -11.09
N ALA A 33 -5.73 -0.57 -10.56
CA ALA A 33 -6.96 0.20 -10.47
C ALA A 33 -6.78 1.45 -9.60
N LEU A 34 -6.13 1.31 -8.45
CA LEU A 34 -5.81 2.43 -7.57
C LEU A 34 -4.86 3.43 -8.24
N HIS A 35 -3.87 2.92 -8.96
CA HIS A 35 -2.86 3.73 -9.64
C HIS A 35 -3.45 4.57 -10.78
N TYR A 36 -4.16 3.94 -11.72
CA TYR A 36 -4.67 4.65 -12.90
C TYR A 36 -5.79 5.64 -12.56
N THR A 37 -6.61 5.33 -11.55
CA THR A 37 -7.62 6.28 -11.06
C THR A 37 -6.96 7.52 -10.46
N SER A 38 -5.84 7.37 -9.73
CA SER A 38 -5.06 8.49 -9.19
C SER A 38 -4.44 9.39 -10.28
N GLN A 39 -4.18 8.84 -11.47
CA GLN A 39 -3.62 9.56 -12.61
C GLN A 39 -4.69 10.23 -13.50
N GLY A 40 -5.98 9.95 -13.24
CA GLY A 40 -7.05 10.40 -14.14
C GLY A 40 -7.04 9.70 -15.50
N ASN A 41 -6.40 8.52 -15.63
CA ASN A 41 -6.35 7.76 -16.87
C ASN A 41 -7.59 6.88 -17.01
N PHE A 42 -8.62 7.38 -17.69
CA PHE A 42 -9.92 6.69 -17.83
C PHE A 42 -9.78 5.28 -18.42
N VAL A 43 -9.14 5.15 -19.60
CA VAL A 43 -9.06 3.87 -20.33
C VAL A 43 -8.34 2.81 -19.51
N ALA A 44 -7.21 3.18 -18.90
CA ALA A 44 -6.47 2.24 -18.05
C ALA A 44 -7.21 1.91 -16.75
N SER A 45 -7.95 2.88 -16.19
CA SER A 45 -8.78 2.66 -15.00
C SER A 45 -9.93 1.69 -15.27
N GLU A 46 -10.63 1.84 -16.41
CA GLU A 46 -11.72 0.95 -16.80
C GLU A 46 -11.23 -0.49 -16.96
N GLN A 47 -10.12 -0.69 -17.68
CA GLN A 47 -9.53 -2.02 -17.84
C GLN A 47 -9.08 -2.62 -16.50
N ALA A 48 -8.41 -1.83 -15.65
CA ALA A 48 -7.95 -2.32 -14.35
C ALA A 48 -9.12 -2.64 -13.39
N MET A 49 -10.20 -1.87 -13.42
CA MET A 49 -11.41 -2.18 -12.65
C MET A 49 -12.06 -3.48 -13.10
N HIS A 50 -12.08 -3.77 -14.41
CA HIS A 50 -12.57 -5.05 -14.92
C HIS A 50 -11.79 -6.24 -14.34
N GLU A 51 -10.45 -6.16 -14.32
CA GLU A 51 -9.60 -7.20 -13.74
C GLU A 51 -9.80 -7.32 -12.22
N LEU A 52 -9.83 -6.20 -11.51
CA LEU A 52 -10.09 -6.17 -10.08
C LEU A 52 -11.43 -6.82 -9.72
N LYS A 53 -12.52 -6.51 -10.44
CA LYS A 53 -13.84 -7.11 -10.19
C LYS A 53 -13.81 -8.62 -10.38
N ARG A 54 -13.15 -9.09 -11.44
CA ARG A 54 -12.98 -10.53 -11.73
C ARG A 54 -12.23 -11.23 -10.60
N GLN A 55 -11.10 -10.67 -10.17
CA GLN A 55 -10.27 -11.24 -9.10
C GLN A 55 -10.96 -11.15 -7.73
N TRP A 56 -11.74 -10.10 -7.49
CA TRP A 56 -12.55 -9.95 -6.29
C TRP A 56 -13.66 -11.00 -6.18
N GLN A 57 -14.34 -11.31 -7.28
CA GLN A 57 -15.34 -12.39 -7.32
C GLN A 57 -14.72 -13.74 -6.97
N GLN A 58 -13.53 -14.04 -7.54
CA GLN A 58 -12.79 -15.25 -7.19
C GLN A 58 -12.41 -15.27 -5.71
N PHE A 59 -11.80 -14.19 -5.19
CA PHE A 59 -11.42 -14.09 -3.79
C PHE A 59 -12.62 -14.27 -2.85
N SER A 60 -13.69 -13.50 -3.05
CA SER A 60 -14.86 -13.50 -2.16
C SER A 60 -15.68 -14.80 -2.23
N SER A 61 -15.67 -15.52 -3.35
CA SER A 61 -16.32 -16.84 -3.43
C SER A 61 -15.74 -17.88 -2.46
N VAL A 62 -14.46 -17.74 -2.11
CA VAL A 62 -13.74 -18.66 -1.21
C VAL A 62 -13.64 -18.06 0.20
N TYR A 63 -13.31 -16.78 0.29
CA TYR A 63 -12.94 -16.11 1.54
C TYR A 63 -13.99 -15.11 2.02
N SER A 64 -15.28 -15.30 1.71
CA SER A 64 -16.36 -14.40 2.20
C SER A 64 -16.76 -14.63 3.65
N SER A 65 -16.33 -15.73 4.25
CA SER A 65 -16.66 -16.07 5.64
C SER A 65 -15.44 -16.60 6.39
N SER A 66 -15.48 -16.49 7.71
CA SER A 66 -14.50 -17.06 8.63
C SER A 66 -15.25 -17.60 9.84
N GLU A 67 -14.89 -18.81 10.28
CA GLU A 67 -15.46 -19.40 11.50
C GLU A 67 -14.90 -18.74 12.77
N VAL A 68 -13.76 -18.06 12.66
CA VAL A 68 -13.04 -17.46 13.79
C VAL A 68 -13.48 -16.02 14.04
N ASP A 69 -13.69 -15.24 12.98
CA ASP A 69 -14.06 -13.83 13.10
C ASP A 69 -15.49 -13.57 12.60
N PRO A 70 -16.47 -13.34 13.51
CA PRO A 70 -17.86 -13.11 13.12
C PRO A 70 -18.07 -11.80 12.36
N GLN A 71 -17.12 -10.87 12.39
CA GLN A 71 -17.18 -9.63 11.61
C GLN A 71 -16.55 -9.77 10.22
N TRP A 72 -15.90 -10.89 9.91
CA TRP A 72 -15.20 -11.10 8.65
C TRP A 72 -16.08 -10.85 7.43
N GLN A 73 -17.24 -11.50 7.40
CA GLN A 73 -18.20 -11.38 6.30
C GLN A 73 -18.65 -9.92 6.10
N HIS A 74 -18.82 -9.17 7.20
CA HIS A 74 -19.21 -7.77 7.14
C HIS A 74 -18.14 -6.92 6.43
N PHE A 75 -16.87 -7.07 6.81
CA PHE A 75 -15.77 -6.31 6.22
C PHE A 75 -15.48 -6.70 4.77
N VAL A 76 -15.53 -8.00 4.45
CA VAL A 76 -15.41 -8.46 3.05
C VAL A 76 -16.56 -7.89 2.21
N ALA A 77 -17.81 -7.96 2.69
CA ALA A 77 -18.93 -7.37 1.98
C ALA A 77 -18.82 -5.83 1.84
N ALA A 78 -18.25 -5.14 2.82
CA ALA A 78 -17.99 -3.71 2.75
C ALA A 78 -16.98 -3.35 1.66
N ALA A 79 -15.85 -4.06 1.62
CA ALA A 79 -14.86 -3.90 0.55
C ALA A 79 -15.47 -4.17 -0.84
N GLY A 80 -16.31 -5.21 -0.97
CA GLY A 80 -16.99 -5.50 -2.23
C GLY A 80 -17.93 -4.38 -2.69
N ARG A 81 -18.64 -3.71 -1.76
CA ARG A 81 -19.47 -2.54 -2.10
C ARG A 81 -18.64 -1.35 -2.56
N MET A 82 -17.50 -1.10 -1.94
CA MET A 82 -16.58 -0.03 -2.35
C MET A 82 -15.97 -0.30 -3.73
N ILE A 83 -15.61 -1.55 -4.04
CA ILE A 83 -15.15 -1.94 -5.38
C ILE A 83 -16.23 -1.68 -6.43
N GLU A 84 -17.48 -2.05 -6.15
CA GLU A 84 -18.59 -1.77 -7.07
C GLU A 84 -18.85 -0.26 -7.22
N ALA A 85 -18.82 0.50 -6.12
CA ALA A 85 -18.95 1.96 -6.18
C ALA A 85 -17.82 2.60 -7.00
N ALA A 86 -16.57 2.14 -6.83
CA ALA A 86 -15.44 2.59 -7.62
C ALA A 86 -15.65 2.35 -9.12
N ASP A 87 -16.17 1.19 -9.49
CA ASP A 87 -16.49 0.85 -10.89
C ASP A 87 -17.53 1.79 -11.48
N GLN A 88 -18.63 2.05 -10.75
CA GLN A 88 -19.66 3.00 -11.19
C GLN A 88 -19.09 4.41 -11.34
N HIS A 89 -18.17 4.82 -10.47
CA HIS A 89 -17.47 6.10 -10.59
C HIS A 89 -16.54 6.14 -11.81
N VAL A 90 -15.80 5.07 -12.10
CA VAL A 90 -14.98 4.97 -13.32
C VAL A 90 -15.84 5.08 -14.56
N LEU A 91 -16.92 4.29 -14.67
CA LEU A 91 -17.85 4.34 -15.80
C LEU A 91 -18.52 5.71 -15.96
N GLY A 92 -18.76 6.42 -14.85
CA GLY A 92 -19.26 7.78 -14.83
C GLY A 92 -18.20 8.86 -15.12
N GLY A 93 -16.93 8.50 -15.28
CA GLY A 93 -15.81 9.43 -15.49
C GLY A 93 -15.30 10.14 -14.24
N ASP A 94 -15.82 9.82 -13.05
CA ASP A 94 -15.40 10.41 -11.77
C ASP A 94 -14.25 9.61 -11.14
N LEU A 95 -13.07 9.71 -11.75
CA LEU A 95 -11.88 8.96 -11.32
C LEU A 95 -11.38 9.36 -9.94
N ILE A 96 -11.69 10.58 -9.47
CA ILE A 96 -11.33 11.04 -8.13
C ILE A 96 -12.15 10.28 -7.07
N GLN A 97 -13.47 10.12 -7.28
CA GLN A 97 -14.28 9.34 -6.35
C GLN A 97 -13.95 7.85 -6.44
N ALA A 98 -13.70 7.32 -7.65
CA ALA A 98 -13.24 5.94 -7.80
C ALA A 98 -11.96 5.67 -6.99
N HIS A 99 -10.97 6.55 -7.07
CA HIS A 99 -9.74 6.43 -6.29
C HIS A 99 -10.00 6.42 -4.78
N LYS A 100 -10.89 7.29 -4.28
CA LYS A 100 -11.25 7.34 -2.85
C LYS A 100 -11.94 6.06 -2.36
N GLU A 101 -12.84 5.50 -3.17
CA GLU A 101 -13.47 4.21 -2.84
C GLU A 101 -12.43 3.10 -2.75
N LEU A 102 -11.48 3.06 -3.70
CA LEU A 102 -10.38 2.09 -3.69
C LEU A 102 -9.45 2.29 -2.49
N GLU A 103 -9.15 3.52 -2.08
CA GLU A 103 -8.45 3.80 -0.82
C GLU A 103 -9.19 3.20 0.40
N GLY A 104 -10.52 3.31 0.41
CA GLY A 104 -11.39 2.69 1.42
C GLY A 104 -11.30 1.16 1.46
N VAL A 105 -11.19 0.51 0.29
CA VAL A 105 -10.97 -0.94 0.17
C VAL A 105 -9.69 -1.36 0.90
N ARG A 106 -8.57 -0.67 0.63
CA ARG A 106 -7.27 -0.98 1.28
C ARG A 106 -7.35 -0.85 2.79
N VAL A 107 -7.91 0.26 3.29
CA VAL A 107 -8.09 0.47 4.74
C VAL A 107 -8.94 -0.64 5.35
N THR A 108 -10.04 -1.01 4.70
CA THR A 108 -10.97 -2.05 5.16
C THR A 108 -10.28 -3.41 5.25
N LEU A 109 -9.57 -3.82 4.19
CA LEU A 109 -8.90 -5.12 4.15
C LEU A 109 -7.68 -5.19 5.07
N GLN A 110 -6.92 -4.09 5.21
CA GLN A 110 -5.85 -4.00 6.20
C GLN A 110 -6.40 -4.15 7.62
N GLY A 111 -7.45 -3.39 7.97
CA GLY A 111 -8.06 -3.49 9.30
C GLY A 111 -8.57 -4.89 9.61
N LEU A 112 -9.12 -5.59 8.61
CA LEU A 112 -9.53 -6.98 8.74
C LEU A 112 -8.35 -7.91 9.01
N ARG A 113 -7.24 -7.74 8.27
CA ARG A 113 -5.99 -8.50 8.48
C ARG A 113 -5.41 -8.27 9.87
N GLU A 114 -5.28 -7.02 10.30
CA GLU A 114 -4.78 -6.64 11.63
C GLU A 114 -5.62 -7.24 12.76
N ARG A 115 -6.96 -7.15 12.65
CA ARG A 115 -7.91 -7.75 13.60
C ARG A 115 -7.73 -9.27 13.73
N ASN A 116 -7.28 -9.92 12.66
CA ASN A 116 -7.04 -11.36 12.59
C ASN A 116 -5.56 -11.73 12.83
N GLY A 117 -4.76 -10.82 13.40
CA GLY A 117 -3.37 -11.09 13.80
C GLY A 117 -2.36 -11.11 12.66
N ILE A 118 -2.73 -10.64 11.47
CA ILE A 118 -1.85 -10.55 10.30
C ILE A 118 -1.14 -9.20 10.32
N THR A 119 0.00 -9.11 11.01
CA THR A 119 0.70 -7.83 11.25
C THR A 119 1.94 -7.58 10.40
N ASP A 120 2.44 -8.61 9.71
CA ASP A 120 3.69 -8.54 8.94
C ASP A 120 3.48 -8.58 7.42
N TYR A 121 2.24 -8.42 6.95
CA TYR A 121 1.95 -8.32 5.53
C TYR A 121 2.62 -7.07 4.92
N PHE A 122 3.42 -7.25 3.87
CA PHE A 122 4.34 -6.20 3.39
C PHE A 122 3.62 -4.96 2.87
N LEU A 123 2.52 -5.14 2.14
CA LEU A 123 1.74 -4.02 1.60
C LEU A 123 1.05 -3.19 2.68
N ASP A 124 0.68 -3.80 3.82
CA ASP A 124 0.15 -3.06 4.96
C ASP A 124 1.23 -2.20 5.63
N GLN A 125 2.48 -2.69 5.67
CA GLN A 125 3.62 -1.89 6.13
C GLN A 125 3.89 -0.71 5.19
N LEU A 126 3.82 -0.93 3.87
CA LEU A 126 3.94 0.14 2.87
C LEU A 126 2.83 1.17 3.01
N HIS A 127 1.58 0.75 3.24
CA HIS A 127 0.49 1.69 3.48
C HIS A 127 0.67 2.47 4.79
N GLY A 128 1.10 1.81 5.87
CA GLY A 128 1.42 2.47 7.13
C GLY A 128 2.55 3.51 7.01
N TYR A 129 3.50 3.30 6.09
CA TYR A 129 4.47 4.30 5.68
C TYR A 129 3.82 5.44 4.88
N HIS A 130 3.05 5.09 3.85
CA HIS A 130 2.37 6.00 2.92
C HIS A 130 1.56 7.08 3.64
N VAL A 131 0.75 6.69 4.63
CA VAL A 131 -0.10 7.63 5.39
C VAL A 131 0.71 8.79 5.99
N HIS A 132 1.91 8.51 6.51
CA HIS A 132 2.76 9.55 7.07
C HIS A 132 3.59 10.28 6.02
N MET A 133 4.02 9.59 4.97
CA MET A 133 4.70 10.20 3.83
C MET A 133 3.80 11.21 3.11
N ASP A 134 2.55 10.88 2.82
CA ASP A 134 1.61 11.79 2.18
C ASP A 134 1.37 13.05 3.03
N ALA A 135 1.22 12.91 4.36
CA ALA A 135 1.10 14.06 5.24
C ALA A 135 2.33 15.00 5.19
N ILE A 136 3.54 14.48 4.95
CA ILE A 136 4.74 15.27 4.69
C ILE A 136 4.65 15.96 3.33
N VAL A 137 4.33 15.20 2.27
CA VAL A 137 4.18 15.72 0.91
C VAL A 137 3.17 16.87 0.89
N GLN A 138 1.96 16.67 1.42
CA GLN A 138 0.90 17.70 1.45
C GLN A 138 1.33 18.96 2.23
N ALA A 139 2.15 18.81 3.28
CA ALA A 139 2.64 19.96 4.04
C ALA A 139 3.64 20.82 3.24
N GLY A 140 4.41 20.23 2.32
CA GLY A 140 5.42 20.91 1.51
C GLY A 140 5.01 21.25 0.07
N LYS A 141 4.03 20.53 -0.49
CA LYS A 141 3.66 20.57 -1.92
C LYS A 141 3.40 21.99 -2.41
N GLY A 142 4.09 22.37 -3.49
CA GLY A 142 3.93 23.67 -4.15
C GLY A 142 4.33 24.90 -3.33
N LYS A 143 4.96 24.74 -2.15
CA LYS A 143 5.34 25.86 -1.29
C LYS A 143 6.76 26.34 -1.54
N THR A 144 6.92 27.65 -1.62
CA THR A 144 8.23 28.32 -1.55
C THR A 144 8.70 28.48 -0.11
N ALA A 145 9.96 28.90 0.07
CA ALA A 145 10.51 29.18 1.40
C ALA A 145 9.70 30.21 2.21
N ALA A 146 9.13 31.22 1.54
CA ALA A 146 8.33 32.27 2.17
C ALA A 146 6.92 31.78 2.58
N GLN A 147 6.36 30.81 1.83
CA GLN A 147 5.04 30.25 2.11
C GLN A 147 5.07 29.16 3.18
N MET A 148 6.24 28.58 3.44
CA MET A 148 6.43 27.57 4.49
C MET A 148 6.27 28.18 5.89
N THR A 149 5.20 27.78 6.56
CA THR A 149 4.88 28.22 7.92
C THR A 149 5.59 27.35 8.97
N LEU A 150 5.66 27.83 10.22
CA LEU A 150 6.11 27.00 11.34
C LEU A 150 5.19 25.79 11.58
N LYS A 151 3.90 25.91 11.26
CA LYS A 151 2.94 24.80 11.36
C LYS A 151 3.32 23.69 10.37
N ASP A 152 3.66 24.06 9.14
CA ASP A 152 4.06 23.09 8.10
C ASP A 152 5.32 22.34 8.52
N VAL A 153 6.35 23.06 8.98
CA VAL A 153 7.59 22.45 9.47
C VAL A 153 7.32 21.49 10.63
N ARG A 154 6.45 21.87 11.58
CA ARG A 154 6.05 20.99 12.70
C ARG A 154 5.30 19.74 12.23
N THR A 155 4.40 19.89 11.24
CA THR A 155 3.71 18.74 10.63
C THR A 155 4.73 17.78 10.02
N ILE A 156 5.66 18.29 9.22
CA ILE A 156 6.71 17.47 8.60
C ILE A 156 7.56 16.77 9.66
N GLN A 157 8.00 17.47 10.71
CA GLN A 157 8.79 16.88 11.80
C GLN A 157 8.02 15.79 12.56
N LYS A 158 6.73 16.00 12.84
CA LYS A 158 5.86 15.02 13.49
C LYS A 158 5.79 13.72 12.67
N HIS A 159 5.54 13.85 11.37
CA HIS A 159 5.39 12.70 10.49
C HIS A 159 6.73 12.03 10.15
N TRP A 160 7.81 12.81 10.06
CA TRP A 160 9.17 12.30 9.88
C TRP A 160 9.56 11.25 10.93
N ALA A 161 9.20 11.49 12.19
CA ALA A 161 9.44 10.55 13.30
C ALA A 161 8.76 9.18 13.10
N GLN A 162 7.69 9.11 12.28
CA GLN A 162 6.98 7.88 11.96
C GLN A 162 7.50 7.23 10.66
N VAL A 163 7.82 8.05 9.66
CA VAL A 163 8.27 7.64 8.32
C VAL A 163 9.61 6.91 8.39
N TRP A 164 10.62 7.48 9.07
CA TRP A 164 11.97 6.92 9.09
C TRP A 164 12.07 5.46 9.58
N PRO A 165 11.58 5.12 10.80
CA PRO A 165 11.69 3.73 11.29
C PRO A 165 10.87 2.74 10.45
N ARG A 166 9.73 3.16 9.87
CA ARG A 166 8.92 2.30 9.00
C ARG A 166 9.64 1.99 7.70
N TRP A 167 10.22 3.01 7.07
CA TRP A 167 10.99 2.82 5.86
C TRP A 167 12.20 1.94 6.07
N GLU A 168 12.92 2.12 7.19
CA GLU A 168 14.03 1.24 7.56
C GLU A 168 13.58 -0.22 7.71
N LYS A 169 12.41 -0.49 8.33
CA LYS A 169 11.85 -1.86 8.39
C LYS A 169 11.61 -2.42 6.97
N ILE A 170 10.96 -1.66 6.10
CA ILE A 170 10.68 -2.04 4.70
C ILE A 170 11.99 -2.33 3.93
N ARG A 171 12.95 -1.41 4.00
CA ARG A 171 14.27 -1.54 3.36
C ARG A 171 15.04 -2.75 3.88
N HIS A 172 15.00 -3.00 5.18
CA HIS A 172 15.65 -4.17 5.77
C HIS A 172 15.03 -5.49 5.31
N GLN A 173 13.71 -5.55 5.18
CA GLN A 173 13.00 -6.73 4.68
C GLN A 173 13.39 -7.08 3.24
N VAL A 174 13.59 -6.08 2.38
CA VAL A 174 13.98 -6.31 0.97
C VAL A 174 15.49 -6.55 0.79
N SER A 175 16.33 -5.90 1.59
CA SER A 175 17.80 -5.97 1.44
C SER A 175 18.44 -7.26 1.96
N ARG A 176 17.83 -7.96 2.93
CA ARG A 176 18.45 -9.11 3.63
C ARG A 176 18.37 -10.47 2.92
N ALA A 177 18.06 -10.52 1.61
CA ALA A 177 17.78 -11.78 0.90
C ALA A 177 16.62 -12.60 1.52
N GLN A 178 15.74 -11.94 2.29
CA GLN A 178 14.57 -12.53 2.97
C GLN A 178 13.24 -12.11 2.34
N PHE A 179 13.27 -11.35 1.24
CA PHE A 179 12.05 -11.07 0.50
C PHE A 179 11.58 -12.35 -0.18
N ASP A 180 10.42 -12.85 0.21
CA ASP A 180 9.82 -14.06 -0.35
C ASP A 180 9.26 -13.76 -1.75
N GLN A 181 10.16 -13.77 -2.74
CA GLN A 181 9.82 -13.52 -4.13
C GLN A 181 8.73 -14.47 -4.63
N ALA A 182 8.80 -15.74 -4.24
CA ALA A 182 7.85 -16.77 -4.66
C ALA A 182 6.46 -16.48 -4.10
N PHE A 183 6.36 -16.03 -2.85
CA PHE A 183 5.09 -15.64 -2.24
C PHE A 183 4.45 -14.42 -2.93
N TYR A 184 5.26 -13.42 -3.32
CA TYR A 184 4.76 -12.22 -4.01
C TYR A 184 4.66 -12.37 -5.55
N ASN A 185 4.99 -13.54 -6.11
CA ASN A 185 5.05 -13.78 -7.56
C ASN A 185 6.00 -12.82 -8.31
N PHE A 186 7.15 -12.52 -7.71
CA PHE A 186 8.15 -11.63 -8.29
C PHE A 186 9.09 -12.39 -9.22
N SER A 187 9.31 -11.83 -10.41
CA SER A 187 10.47 -12.19 -11.25
C SER A 187 11.74 -11.53 -10.72
N ASP A 188 12.90 -12.01 -11.16
CA ASP A 188 14.19 -11.42 -10.82
C ASP A 188 14.26 -9.93 -11.22
N ASP A 189 13.77 -9.59 -12.42
CA ASP A 189 13.73 -8.20 -12.91
C ASP A 189 12.85 -7.30 -12.02
N ARG A 190 11.68 -7.81 -11.60
CA ARG A 190 10.77 -7.11 -10.69
C ARG A 190 11.39 -6.93 -9.30
N LEU A 191 12.20 -7.89 -8.82
CA LEU A 191 12.96 -7.70 -7.57
C LEU A 191 14.07 -6.65 -7.73
N VAL A 192 14.77 -6.62 -8.86
CA VAL A 192 15.79 -5.59 -9.15
C VAL A 192 15.15 -4.21 -9.13
N GLU A 193 14.02 -4.04 -9.79
CA GLU A 193 13.27 -2.79 -9.80
C GLU A 193 12.79 -2.39 -8.40
N LEU A 194 12.25 -3.33 -7.62
CA LEU A 194 11.86 -3.08 -6.23
C LEU A 194 13.04 -2.57 -5.39
N LYS A 195 14.22 -3.18 -5.52
CA LYS A 195 15.43 -2.76 -4.79
C LYS A 195 15.89 -1.36 -5.21
N GLN A 196 15.82 -1.05 -6.50
CA GLN A 196 16.17 0.25 -7.03
C GLN A 196 15.21 1.34 -6.52
N ALA A 197 13.90 1.10 -6.62
CA ALA A 197 12.86 2.00 -6.10
C ALA A 197 13.03 2.26 -4.59
N ILE A 198 13.35 1.21 -3.82
CA ILE A 198 13.59 1.35 -2.38
C ILE A 198 14.82 2.21 -2.09
N SER A 199 15.88 2.05 -2.88
CA SER A 199 17.10 2.85 -2.73
C SER A 199 16.84 4.34 -3.06
N GLU A 200 16.02 4.62 -4.06
CA GLU A 200 15.67 6.00 -4.44
C GLU A 200 14.86 6.71 -3.36
N GLU A 201 13.86 6.04 -2.80
CA GLU A 201 13.09 6.57 -1.68
C GLU A 201 13.98 6.83 -0.47
N GLN A 202 14.94 5.94 -0.20
CA GLN A 202 15.92 6.11 0.86
C GLN A 202 16.76 7.39 0.65
N VAL A 203 17.18 7.67 -0.59
CA VAL A 203 17.90 8.91 -0.93
C VAL A 203 17.00 10.13 -0.69
N ALA A 204 15.74 10.10 -1.11
CA ALA A 204 14.78 11.18 -0.90
C ALA A 204 14.56 11.48 0.60
N LEU A 205 14.42 10.43 1.41
CA LEU A 205 14.32 10.54 2.88
C LEU A 205 15.57 11.17 3.49
N TYR A 206 16.77 10.78 3.02
CA TYR A 206 18.01 11.42 3.47
C TYR A 206 18.06 12.92 3.14
N GLN A 207 17.57 13.33 1.96
CA GLN A 207 17.50 14.75 1.61
C GLN A 207 16.55 15.51 2.53
N LEU A 208 15.39 14.93 2.86
CA LEU A 208 14.47 15.55 3.81
C LEU A 208 15.09 15.66 5.21
N LYS A 209 15.78 14.61 5.67
CA LYS A 209 16.50 14.64 6.96
C LYS A 209 17.49 15.80 7.02
N LEU A 210 18.32 15.97 5.99
CA LEU A 210 19.30 17.06 5.91
C LEU A 210 18.62 18.44 5.86
N ALA A 211 17.51 18.56 5.12
CA ALA A 211 16.76 19.81 5.07
C ALA A 211 16.16 20.19 6.44
N LEU A 212 15.62 19.22 7.17
CA LEU A 212 15.08 19.41 8.52
C LEU A 212 16.16 19.83 9.52
N LEU A 213 17.35 19.22 9.47
CA LEU A 213 18.47 19.56 10.34
C LEU A 213 18.99 20.98 10.10
N ASN A 214 19.03 21.42 8.85
CA ASN A 214 19.53 22.75 8.48
C ASN A 214 18.48 23.87 8.66
N GLY A 215 17.21 23.52 8.87
CA GLY A 215 16.12 24.50 9.05
C GLY A 215 15.76 25.33 7.80
N ASP A 216 16.33 25.01 6.63
CA ASP A 216 16.05 25.69 5.37
C ASP A 216 14.65 25.30 4.87
N ARG A 217 13.70 26.22 5.05
CA ARG A 217 12.30 26.03 4.69
C ARG A 217 12.09 25.73 3.21
N GLY A 218 12.89 26.33 2.32
CA GLY A 218 12.79 26.08 0.89
C GLY A 218 13.27 24.67 0.53
N ARG A 219 14.35 24.20 1.15
CA ARG A 219 14.81 22.82 0.99
C ARG A 219 13.86 21.80 1.61
N ILE A 220 13.24 22.14 2.75
CA ILE A 220 12.23 21.27 3.39
C ILE A 220 11.04 21.07 2.45
N ALA A 221 10.49 22.15 1.86
CA ALA A 221 9.36 22.06 0.94
C ALA A 221 9.66 21.18 -0.27
N ARG A 222 10.79 21.43 -0.95
CA ARG A 222 11.21 20.64 -2.12
C ARG A 222 11.49 19.17 -1.78
N ALA A 223 12.16 18.92 -0.66
CA ALA A 223 12.47 17.55 -0.24
C ALA A 223 11.20 16.78 0.17
N ALA A 224 10.25 17.45 0.81
CA ALA A 224 8.96 16.86 1.15
C ALA A 224 8.14 16.52 -0.10
N GLU A 225 8.06 17.41 -1.08
CA GLU A 225 7.37 17.17 -2.34
C GLU A 225 7.99 16.03 -3.16
N GLY A 226 9.32 15.87 -3.09
CA GLY A 226 10.05 14.82 -3.80
C GLY A 226 9.94 13.41 -3.19
N LEU A 227 9.29 13.22 -2.04
CA LEU A 227 9.21 11.91 -1.38
C LEU A 227 8.31 10.90 -2.11
N SER A 228 7.36 11.30 -2.96
CA SER A 228 6.38 10.32 -3.46
C SER A 228 6.93 9.37 -4.53
N SER A 229 8.02 9.75 -5.23
CA SER A 229 8.44 9.03 -6.45
C SER A 229 8.93 7.60 -6.20
N GLY A 230 9.85 7.43 -5.25
CA GLY A 230 10.43 6.11 -4.93
C GLY A 230 9.38 5.18 -4.31
N PHE A 231 8.53 5.72 -3.43
CA PHE A 231 7.38 5.01 -2.89
C PHE A 231 6.43 4.53 -3.98
N MET A 232 6.03 5.38 -4.92
CA MET A 232 5.09 5.00 -5.98
C MET A 232 5.65 3.87 -6.85
N ARG A 233 6.94 3.91 -7.20
CA ARG A 233 7.61 2.80 -7.89
C ARG A 233 7.64 1.52 -7.05
N THR A 234 7.97 1.64 -5.76
CA THR A 234 7.95 0.51 -4.81
C THR A 234 6.57 -0.14 -4.73
N TYR A 235 5.52 0.66 -4.65
CA TYR A 235 4.13 0.18 -4.55
C TYR A 235 3.65 -0.44 -5.87
N ARG A 236 3.95 0.20 -7.02
CA ARG A 236 3.62 -0.33 -8.36
C ARG A 236 4.22 -1.70 -8.63
N ALA A 237 5.39 -2.02 -8.06
CA ALA A 237 6.02 -3.32 -8.21
C ALA A 237 5.15 -4.50 -7.72
N PHE A 238 4.10 -4.24 -6.94
CA PHE A 238 3.15 -5.26 -6.47
C PHE A 238 1.87 -5.35 -7.32
N GLY A 239 1.74 -4.53 -8.36
CA GLY A 239 0.61 -4.56 -9.30
C GLY A 239 1.00 -5.11 -10.68
N ASP A 240 0.00 -5.51 -11.47
CA ASP A 240 0.18 -5.80 -12.89
C ASP A 240 0.27 -4.52 -13.72
N ILE A 241 1.34 -3.76 -13.52
CA ILE A 241 1.59 -2.51 -14.22
C ILE A 241 2.85 -2.71 -15.05
N PRO A 242 2.83 -2.45 -16.37
CA PRO A 242 4.03 -2.44 -17.18
C PRO A 242 5.10 -1.50 -16.60
N TYR A 243 6.36 -1.88 -16.74
CA TYR A 243 7.47 -0.96 -16.52
C TYR A 243 7.58 -0.03 -17.73
N ASP A 244 7.82 1.25 -17.44
CA ASP A 244 8.10 2.27 -18.45
C ASP A 244 9.56 2.18 -18.94
#